data_AF-R4Z5Q4-F1
#
_entry.id   AF-R4Z5Q4-F1
#
_cell.length_a   1.000
_cell.length_b   1.000
_cell.length_c   1.000
_cell.angle_alpha   90.00
_cell.angle_beta   90.00
_cell.angle_gamma   90.00
#
_symmetry.space_group_name_H-M   'P 1'
#
loop_
_entity.id
_entity.type
_entity.pdbx_description
1 polymer ?
#
loop_
_entity_poly.entity_id
_entity_poly.type
_entity_poly.pdbx_seq_one_letter_code
_entity_poly.pdbx_strand_id
1 'polypeptide(L)'
;MTLLIIVLVGVGSYLFRSVFILALSDRTPPPVVSKALRNVGPAVLSALVATDLWGTNAPAVGTPEMVGVVAAGLAAWRTRNLIVAVVVGMVVRWVLMAWL
;
A
#
# COMPACT_ATOMS: atom_id res chain seq x y z
N MET A 1 11.51 3.94 -27.81
CA MET A 1 10.07 3.56 -27.78
C MET A 1 9.53 3.50 -26.36
N THR A 2 10.20 2.78 -25.44
CA THR A 2 9.79 2.62 -24.02
C THR A 2 9.79 3.93 -23.22
N LEU A 3 10.77 4.82 -23.42
CA LEU A 3 10.82 6.13 -22.73
C LEU A 3 9.57 6.98 -22.96
N LEU A 4 9.06 6.98 -24.19
CA LEU A 4 7.86 7.76 -24.54
C LEU A 4 6.63 7.22 -23.80
N ILE A 5 6.51 5.90 -23.65
CA ILE A 5 5.42 5.24 -22.92
C ILE A 5 5.50 5.57 -21.42
N ILE A 6 6.69 5.51 -20.82
CA ILE A 6 6.88 5.83 -19.39
C ILE A 6 6.47 7.28 -19.11
N VAL A 7 6.87 8.22 -19.96
CA VAL A 7 6.49 9.62 -19.84
C VAL A 7 4.97 9.78 -20.00
N LEU A 8 4.35 9.13 -20.99
CA LEU A 8 2.90 9.18 -21.21
C LEU A 8 2.10 8.62 -20.03
N VAL A 9 2.52 7.48 -19.48
CA VAL A 9 1.89 6.85 -18.32
C VAL A 9 2.09 7.68 -17.05
N GLY A 10 3.29 8.24 -16.87
CA GLY A 10 3.60 9.13 -15.75
C GLY A 10 2.75 10.39 -15.77
N VAL A 11 2.69 11.06 -16.92
CA VAL A 11 1.87 12.26 -17.14
C VAL A 11 0.39 11.93 -16.98
N GLY A 12 -0.10 10.84 -17.57
CA GLY A 12 -1.50 10.40 -17.43
C GLY A 12 -1.89 10.10 -15.98
N SER A 13 -1.03 9.43 -15.22
CA SER A 13 -1.24 9.15 -13.79
C SER A 13 -1.27 10.42 -12.95
N TYR A 14 -0.39 11.38 -13.28
CA TYR A 14 -0.34 12.67 -12.58
C TYR A 14 -1.57 13.53 -12.89
N LEU A 15 -2.02 13.55 -14.16
CA LEU A 15 -3.26 14.22 -14.55
C LEU A 15 -4.47 13.62 -13.85
N PHE A 16 -4.59 12.30 -13.75
CA PHE A 16 -5.69 11.65 -13.05
C PHE A 16 -5.78 12.07 -11.57
N ARG A 17 -4.64 12.15 -10.89
CA ARG A 17 -4.56 12.70 -9.52
C ARG A 17 -4.93 14.18 -9.47
N SER A 18 -4.44 14.96 -10.43
CA SER A 18 -4.60 16.41 -10.48
C SER A 18 -6.03 16.84 -10.80
N VAL A 19 -6.73 16.13 -11.69
CA VAL A 19 -8.14 16.38 -12.02
C VAL A 19 -9.02 16.31 -10.78
N PHE A 20 -8.79 15.33 -9.90
CA PHE A 20 -9.54 15.23 -8.65
C PHE A 20 -9.21 16.36 -7.66
N ILE A 21 -7.94 16.78 -7.60
CA ILE A 21 -7.51 17.86 -6.71
C ILE A 21 -8.03 19.21 -7.20
N LEU A 22 -7.91 19.52 -8.49
CA LEU A 22 -8.40 20.76 -9.09
C LEU A 22 -9.94 20.81 -9.13
N ALA A 23 -10.62 19.72 -9.48
CA ALA A 23 -12.09 19.68 -9.51
C ALA A 23 -12.73 19.78 -8.10
N LEU A 24 -11.98 19.39 -7.05
CA LEU A 24 -12.43 19.52 -5.66
C LEU A 24 -11.93 20.79 -4.97
N SER A 25 -11.12 21.61 -5.66
CA SER A 25 -10.48 22.80 -5.08
C SER A 25 -11.49 23.89 -4.67
N ASP A 26 -12.67 23.95 -5.30
CA ASP A 26 -13.71 24.96 -5.01
C ASP A 26 -14.86 24.44 -4.13
N ARG A 27 -14.85 23.16 -3.76
CA ARG A 27 -15.94 22.54 -2.99
C ARG A 27 -15.35 21.89 -1.75
N THR A 28 -15.56 22.50 -0.58
CA THR A 28 -15.24 21.85 0.70
C THR A 28 -15.96 20.50 0.77
N PRO A 29 -15.23 19.37 0.70
CA PRO A 29 -15.88 18.07 0.69
C PRO A 29 -16.59 17.85 2.03
N PRO A 30 -17.77 17.20 2.04
CA PRO A 30 -18.48 16.92 3.29
C PRO A 30 -17.57 16.13 4.24
N PRO A 31 -17.70 16.33 5.57
CA PRO A 31 -16.76 15.82 6.57
C PRO A 31 -16.54 14.31 6.48
N VAL A 32 -17.55 13.55 6.03
CA VAL A 32 -17.47 12.11 5.78
C VAL A 32 -16.41 11.75 4.73
N VAL A 33 -16.35 12.49 3.62
CA VAL A 33 -15.42 12.24 2.51
C VAL A 33 -13.99 12.61 2.92
N SER A 34 -13.79 13.73 3.63
CA SER A 34 -12.47 14.12 4.15
C SER A 34 -11.88 13.07 5.11
N LYS A 35 -12.73 12.47 5.95
CA LYS A 35 -12.35 11.43 6.91
C LYS A 35 -12.04 10.11 6.20
N ALA A 36 -12.79 9.76 5.14
CA ALA A 36 -12.51 8.61 4.30
C ALA A 36 -11.20 8.77 3.52
N LEU A 37 -10.94 9.95 2.94
CA LEU A 37 -9.71 10.27 2.22
C LEU A 37 -8.46 10.09 3.09
N ARG A 38 -8.55 10.43 4.38
CA ARG A 38 -7.45 10.24 5.36
C ARG A 38 -7.09 8.76 5.56
N ASN A 39 -8.01 7.84 5.28
CA ASN A 39 -7.82 6.40 5.44
C ASN A 39 -7.46 5.68 4.13
N VAL A 40 -7.39 6.40 3.00
CA VAL A 40 -7.07 5.80 1.69
C VAL A 40 -5.66 5.21 1.69
N GLY A 41 -4.67 5.92 2.22
CA GLY A 41 -3.28 5.42 2.30
C GLY A 41 -3.18 4.06 2.99
N PRO A 42 -3.65 3.94 4.26
CA PRO A 42 -3.70 2.66 4.96
C PRO A 42 -4.56 1.60 4.25
N ALA A 43 -5.72 1.98 3.70
CA ALA A 43 -6.63 1.04 3.05
C ALA A 43 -6.02 0.43 1.77
N VAL A 44 -5.34 1.24 0.95
CA VAL A 44 -4.67 0.78 -0.27
C VAL A 44 -3.51 -0.14 0.09
N LEU A 45 -2.72 0.18 1.11
CA LEU A 45 -1.65 -0.71 1.59
C LEU A 45 -2.21 -2.06 2.06
N SER A 46 -3.30 -2.07 2.83
CA SER A 46 -3.96 -3.30 3.25
C SER A 46 -4.50 -4.10 2.06
N ALA A 47 -5.08 -3.45 1.07
CA ALA A 47 -5.59 -4.10 -0.15
C ALA A 47 -4.47 -4.70 -0.99
N LEU A 48 -3.32 -4.02 -1.10
CA LEU A 48 -2.13 -4.55 -1.78
C LEU A 48 -1.63 -5.81 -1.09
N VAL A 49 -1.46 -5.78 0.24
CA VAL A 49 -1.04 -6.95 1.02
C VAL A 49 -2.05 -8.09 0.91
N ALA A 50 -3.36 -7.79 0.97
CA ALA A 50 -4.39 -8.82 0.80
C ALA A 50 -4.35 -9.45 -0.61
N THR A 51 -4.12 -8.64 -1.64
CA THR A 51 -4.01 -9.14 -3.02
C THR A 51 -2.74 -9.97 -3.22
N ASP A 52 -1.65 -9.61 -2.55
CA ASP A 52 -0.39 -10.37 -2.58
C ASP A 52 -0.55 -11.76 -1.94
N LEU A 53 -1.32 -11.85 -0.84
CA LEU A 53 -1.55 -13.11 -0.11
C LEU A 53 -2.64 -14.01 -0.71
N TRP A 54 -3.73 -13.43 -1.21
CA TRP A 54 -4.92 -14.17 -1.65
C TRP A 54 -5.24 -14.00 -3.14
N GLY A 55 -4.43 -13.24 -3.88
CA GLY A 55 -4.64 -13.01 -5.30
C GLY A 55 -4.51 -14.28 -6.14
N THR A 56 -5.13 -14.28 -7.32
CA THR A 56 -5.12 -15.42 -8.25
C THR A 56 -3.71 -15.78 -8.75
N ASN A 57 -2.75 -14.85 -8.64
CA ASN A 57 -1.33 -15.04 -8.92
C ASN A 57 -0.46 -15.02 -7.65
N ALA A 58 -1.06 -15.19 -6.47
CA ALA A 58 -0.29 -15.21 -5.23
C ALA A 58 0.74 -16.36 -5.32
N PRO A 59 2.02 -16.09 -5.00
CA PRO A 59 2.97 -17.18 -4.82
C PRO A 59 2.40 -18.14 -3.76
N ALA A 60 2.71 -19.43 -3.87
CA ALA A 60 2.28 -20.42 -2.89
C ALA A 60 2.73 -19.93 -1.51
N VAL A 61 1.76 -19.45 -0.72
CA VAL A 61 2.05 -18.70 0.51
C VAL A 61 2.90 -19.57 1.41
N GLY A 62 4.17 -19.21 1.54
CA GLY A 62 5.10 -19.89 2.41
C GLY A 62 4.75 -19.57 3.86
N THR A 63 5.07 -20.50 4.77
CA THR A 63 5.15 -20.22 6.21
C THR A 63 5.91 -18.92 6.54
N PRO A 64 7.01 -18.53 5.85
CA PRO A 64 7.70 -17.27 6.15
C PRO A 64 6.92 -15.99 5.82
N GLU A 65 6.07 -16.01 4.78
CA GLU A 65 5.29 -14.83 4.38
C GLU A 65 4.14 -14.56 5.36
N MET A 66 3.48 -15.61 5.84
CA MET A 66 2.46 -15.47 6.90
C MET A 66 3.06 -14.92 8.20
N VAL A 67 4.24 -15.40 8.62
CA VAL A 67 4.91 -14.91 9.83
C VAL A 67 5.30 -13.44 9.67
N GLY A 68 5.79 -13.04 8.49
CA GLY A 68 6.11 -11.64 8.18
C GLY A 68 4.89 -10.72 8.27
N VAL A 69 3.74 -11.15 7.75
CA VAL A 69 2.49 -10.37 7.79
C VAL A 69 1.92 -10.27 9.21
N VAL A 70 1.94 -11.36 9.99
CA VAL A 70 1.50 -11.33 11.38
C VAL A 70 2.39 -10.41 12.22
N ALA A 71 3.72 -10.48 12.04
CA ALA A 71 4.66 -9.59 12.73
C ALA A 71 4.46 -8.12 12.34
N ALA A 72 4.25 -7.83 11.06
CA ALA A 72 3.94 -6.49 10.57
C ALA A 72 2.63 -5.96 11.17
N GLY A 73 1.58 -6.79 11.22
CA GLY A 73 0.30 -6.46 11.84
C GLY A 73 0.43 -6.16 13.33
N LEU A 74 1.20 -6.97 14.07
CA LEU A 74 1.48 -6.74 15.49
C LEU A 74 2.24 -5.42 15.72
N ALA A 75 3.24 -5.15 14.90
CA ALA A 75 4.01 -3.91 14.96
C ALA A 75 3.16 -2.68 14.61
N ALA A 76 2.25 -2.81 13.63
CA ALA A 76 1.29 -1.77 13.27
C ALA A 76 0.35 -1.45 14.45
N TRP A 77 -0.17 -2.49 15.13
CA TRP A 77 -1.01 -2.33 16.30
C TRP A 77 -0.28 -1.69 17.47
N ARG A 78 0.98 -2.06 17.72
CA ARG A 78 1.73 -1.58 18.88
C ARG A 78 2.23 -0.15 18.73
N THR A 79 2.66 0.22 17.52
CA THR A 79 3.36 1.49 17.27
C THR A 79 2.47 2.54 16.60
N ARG A 80 1.30 2.15 16.05
CA ARG A 80 0.43 3.02 15.22
C ARG A 80 1.17 3.72 14.07
N ASN A 81 2.37 3.25 13.73
CA ASN A 81 3.25 3.83 12.73
C ASN A 81 3.45 2.82 11.59
N LEU A 82 2.97 3.20 10.41
CA LEU A 82 3.06 2.40 9.19
C LEU A 82 4.50 2.10 8.79
N ILE A 83 5.43 3.04 9.00
CA ILE A 83 6.84 2.86 8.64
C ILE A 83 7.44 1.72 9.46
N VAL A 84 7.15 1.68 10.76
CA VAL A 84 7.65 0.62 11.65
C VAL A 84 7.04 -0.73 11.28
N ALA A 85 5.76 -0.78 10.95
CA ALA A 85 5.10 -2.01 10.50
C ALA A 85 5.74 -2.58 9.22
N VAL A 86 6.00 -1.72 8.24
CA VAL A 86 6.63 -2.12 6.97
C VAL A 86 8.06 -2.59 7.20
N VAL A 87 8.86 -1.84 7.96
CA VAL A 87 10.26 -2.21 8.26
C VAL A 87 10.31 -3.54 9.02
N VAL A 88 9.47 -3.72 10.04
CA VAL A 88 9.41 -4.99 10.80
C VAL A 88 9.00 -6.14 9.89
N GLY A 89 7.94 -5.98 9.08
CA GLY A 89 7.52 -7.02 8.14
C GLY A 89 8.61 -7.41 7.15
N MET A 90 9.31 -6.40 6.62
CA MET A 90 10.39 -6.61 5.66
C MET A 90 11.59 -7.32 6.30
N VAL A 91 12.01 -6.89 7.50
CA VAL A 91 13.11 -7.52 8.24
C VAL A 91 12.77 -8.95 8.64
N VAL A 92 11.58 -9.20 9.17
CA VAL A 92 11.13 -10.54 9.56
C VAL A 92 11.10 -11.46 8.34
N ARG A 93 10.48 -11.02 7.24
CA ARG A 93 10.44 -11.81 6.01
C ARG A 93 11.84 -12.13 5.49
N TRP A 94 12.75 -11.16 5.52
CA TRP A 94 14.14 -11.34 5.08
C TRP A 94 14.91 -12.31 5.96
N VAL A 95 14.80 -12.20 7.27
CA VAL A 95 15.49 -13.10 8.21
C VAL A 95 14.97 -14.53 8.03
N LEU A 96 13.66 -14.71 7.88
CA LEU A 96 13.09 -16.05 7.64
C LEU A 96 13.49 -16.62 6.28
N MET A 97 13.53 -15.79 5.23
CA MET A 97 13.95 -16.22 3.89
C MET A 97 15.46 -16.50 3.81
N ALA A 98 16.28 -15.85 4.64
CA ALA A 98 17.71 -16.13 4.70
C ALA A 98 18.03 -17.43 5.48
N TRP A 99 17.10 -17.89 6.32
CA TRP A 99 17.26 -19.08 7.15
C TRP A 99 16.67 -20.36 6.54
N LEU A 100 15.83 -20.24 5.50
CA LEU A 100 15.11 -21.35 4.84
C LEU A 100 15.67 -21.60 3.43
#